data_AF-A0A7Z9L864-F1
#
_entry.id   AF-A0A7Z9L864-F1
#
_cell.length_a   1.000
_cell.length_b   1.000
_cell.length_c   1.000
_cell.angle_alpha   90.00
_cell.angle_beta   90.00
_cell.angle_gamma   90.00
#
_symmetry.space_group_name_H-M   'P 1'
#
loop_
_entity.id
_entity.type
_entity.pdbx_description
1 polymer ?
#
loop_
_entity_poly.entity_id
_entity_poly.type
_entity_poly.pdbx_seq_one_letter_code
_entity_poly.pdbx_strand_id
1 'polypeptide(L)'
;MGQAMDFLAQLCQHLLATPAVQRLSYREAFQQHLDLDPFDVSDRLLLKRIAGLDINPPDDWRNMDRDSWLNLLLADFVEPHLGIDGPTILFDYPASQAALAQIRPGPPAIAERFELYVNGIELANGYHELLDPEELRRRSQKVNEERQRDGNRPLPVKSQLLEAMEAGLPDCCGVALGFDRLVMLAAGVQDIQEVLPFPFDRA
;
A
#
# COMPACT_ATOMS: atom_id res chain seq x y z
N MET A 1 -0.89 14.72 5.74
CA MET A 1 -0.75 13.30 6.14
C MET A 1 -1.08 13.00 7.61
N GLY A 2 -0.41 13.61 8.61
CA GLY A 2 -0.59 13.25 10.04
C GLY A 2 -2.03 13.27 10.55
N GLN A 3 -2.78 14.34 10.26
CA GLN A 3 -4.20 14.46 10.65
C GLN A 3 -5.08 13.38 10.02
N ALA A 4 -4.78 12.95 8.79
CA ALA A 4 -5.52 11.87 8.12
C ALA A 4 -5.28 10.52 8.80
N MET A 5 -4.04 10.25 9.21
CA MET A 5 -3.72 9.06 10.02
C MET A 5 -4.37 9.12 11.42
N ASP A 6 -4.44 10.30 12.05
CA ASP A 6 -5.15 10.47 13.34
C ASP A 6 -6.64 10.17 13.17
N PHE A 7 -7.26 10.70 12.12
CA PHE A 7 -8.67 10.46 11.80
C PHE A 7 -8.94 8.97 11.54
N LEU A 8 -8.12 8.33 10.69
CA LEU A 8 -8.25 6.91 10.39
C LEU A 8 -8.08 6.04 11.65
N ALA A 9 -7.13 6.38 12.51
CA ALA A 9 -6.93 5.69 13.78
C ALA A 9 -8.17 5.80 14.69
N GLN A 10 -8.71 7.01 14.87
CA GLN A 10 -9.91 7.23 15.69
C GLN A 10 -11.12 6.50 15.11
N LEU A 11 -11.30 6.53 13.79
CA LEU A 11 -12.37 5.82 13.11
C LEU A 11 -12.28 4.31 13.35
N CYS A 12 -11.10 3.72 13.18
CA CYS A 12 -10.86 2.29 13.44
C CYS A 12 -11.19 1.93 14.89
N GLN A 13 -10.69 2.70 15.86
CA GLN A 13 -10.95 2.46 17.28
C GLN A 13 -12.44 2.56 17.62
N HIS A 14 -13.15 3.52 17.03
CA HIS A 14 -14.57 3.69 17.26
C HIS A 14 -15.40 2.54 16.69
N LEU A 15 -15.09 2.10 15.47
CA LEU A 15 -15.87 1.08 14.76
C LEU A 15 -15.57 -0.34 15.24
N LEU A 16 -14.32 -0.63 15.61
CA LEU A 16 -13.88 -1.98 15.95
C LEU A 16 -13.58 -2.17 17.45
N ALA A 17 -13.78 -1.13 18.27
CA ALA A 17 -13.48 -1.15 19.71
C ALA A 17 -12.06 -1.63 20.04
N THR A 18 -11.08 -1.25 19.21
CA THR A 18 -9.69 -1.69 19.32
C THR A 18 -8.87 -0.87 20.32
N PRO A 19 -7.71 -1.39 20.78
CA PRO A 19 -6.70 -0.60 21.48
C PRO A 19 -6.18 0.59 20.64
N ALA A 20 -5.25 1.36 21.23
CA ALA A 20 -4.56 2.45 20.53
C ALA A 20 -3.86 1.96 19.25
N VAL A 21 -4.03 2.73 18.18
CA VAL A 21 -3.41 2.44 16.89
C VAL A 21 -1.92 2.77 16.94
N GLN A 22 -1.10 1.81 16.55
CA GLN A 22 0.34 1.95 16.44
C GLN A 22 0.71 2.59 15.10
N ARG A 23 1.86 3.26 15.04
CA ARG A 23 2.43 3.79 13.80
C ARG A 23 3.80 3.19 13.61
N LEU A 24 4.03 2.64 12.43
CA LEU A 24 5.28 2.01 12.06
C LEU A 24 5.65 2.49 10.65
N SER A 25 6.87 3.01 10.46
CA SER A 25 7.31 3.34 9.11
C SER A 25 7.61 2.06 8.32
N TYR A 26 7.53 2.13 7.00
CA TYR A 26 7.87 1.04 6.09
C TYR A 26 9.28 0.51 6.36
N ARG A 27 10.24 1.42 6.63
CA ARG A 27 11.61 1.06 6.99
C ARG A 27 11.65 0.25 8.28
N GLU A 28 11.02 0.74 9.33
CA GLU A 28 11.03 0.08 10.64
C GLU A 28 10.38 -1.29 10.57
N ALA A 29 9.28 -1.44 9.81
CA ALA A 29 8.61 -2.72 9.63
C ALA A 29 9.53 -3.76 8.98
N PHE A 30 10.22 -3.41 7.90
CA PHE A 30 11.21 -4.29 7.26
C PHE A 30 12.40 -4.60 8.19
N GLN A 31 12.87 -3.63 8.96
CA GLN A 31 13.96 -3.86 9.91
C GLN A 31 13.53 -4.81 11.03
N GLN A 32 12.31 -4.67 11.57
CA GLN A 32 11.80 -5.52 12.65
C GLN A 32 11.55 -6.96 12.21
N HIS A 33 11.02 -7.18 11.01
CA HIS A 33 10.58 -8.51 10.57
C HIS A 33 11.57 -9.22 9.64
N LEU A 34 12.46 -8.49 8.96
CA LEU A 34 13.38 -9.04 7.96
C LEU A 34 14.86 -8.68 8.19
N ASP A 35 15.18 -7.91 9.25
CA ASP A 35 16.54 -7.39 9.52
C ASP A 35 17.12 -6.71 8.27
N LEU A 36 16.31 -5.94 7.55
CA LEU A 36 16.67 -5.37 6.26
C LEU A 36 16.18 -3.93 6.15
N ASP A 37 17.03 -3.05 5.61
CA ASP A 37 16.62 -1.70 5.23
C ASP A 37 16.18 -1.67 3.76
N PRO A 38 14.88 -1.49 3.48
CA PRO A 38 14.36 -1.57 2.11
C PRO A 38 14.81 -0.40 1.24
N PHE A 39 15.34 0.68 1.82
CA PHE A 39 15.79 1.87 1.10
C PHE A 39 17.27 1.83 0.73
N ASP A 40 18.09 1.10 1.49
CA ASP A 40 19.56 1.09 1.34
C ASP A 40 20.11 -0.27 0.88
N VAL A 41 19.31 -1.34 0.97
CA VAL A 41 19.78 -2.67 0.56
C VAL A 41 20.07 -2.73 -0.96
N SER A 42 21.26 -3.20 -1.33
CA SER A 42 21.57 -3.51 -2.74
C SER A 42 20.75 -4.71 -3.26
N ASP A 43 20.41 -4.73 -4.55
CA ASP A 43 19.63 -5.83 -5.15
C ASP A 43 20.27 -7.21 -4.93
N ARG A 44 21.60 -7.28 -4.98
CA ARG A 44 22.33 -8.53 -4.68
C ARG A 44 22.09 -9.02 -3.25
N LEU A 45 22.10 -8.11 -2.28
CA LEU A 45 21.88 -8.46 -0.88
C LEU A 45 20.41 -8.78 -0.63
N LEU A 46 19.48 -8.06 -1.27
CA LEU A 46 18.05 -8.33 -1.25
C LEU A 46 17.76 -9.76 -1.74
N LEU A 47 18.26 -10.12 -2.93
CA LEU A 47 18.10 -11.47 -3.48
C LEU A 47 18.75 -12.55 -2.61
N LYS A 48 19.90 -12.26 -1.99
CA LYS A 48 20.54 -13.19 -1.05
C LYS A 48 19.68 -13.42 0.20
N ARG A 49 19.04 -12.37 0.73
CA ARG A 49 18.11 -12.48 1.86
C ARG A 49 16.90 -13.31 1.46
N ILE A 50 16.28 -12.98 0.33
CA ILE A 50 15.15 -13.71 -0.25
C ILE A 50 15.46 -15.21 -0.41
N ALA A 51 16.63 -15.56 -0.94
CA ALA A 51 17.03 -16.95 -1.12
C ALA A 51 17.18 -17.75 0.19
N GLY A 52 17.24 -17.07 1.34
CA GLY A 52 17.26 -17.70 2.66
C GLY A 52 15.88 -17.77 3.34
N LEU A 53 14.84 -17.20 2.72
CA LEU A 53 13.47 -17.23 3.22
C LEU A 53 12.70 -18.38 2.59
N ASP A 54 11.72 -18.90 3.33
CA ASP A 54 10.77 -19.89 2.80
C ASP A 54 9.67 -19.16 2.01
N ILE A 55 9.99 -18.83 0.75
CA ILE A 55 9.05 -18.18 -0.18
C ILE A 55 8.70 -19.08 -1.34
N ASN A 56 7.48 -18.91 -1.85
CA ASN A 56 7.05 -19.46 -3.12
C ASN A 56 6.92 -18.32 -4.15
N PRO A 57 8.03 -17.89 -4.79
CA PRO A 57 7.99 -16.80 -5.73
C PRO A 57 7.18 -17.20 -6.98
N PRO A 58 6.59 -16.23 -7.70
CA PRO A 58 5.89 -16.52 -8.94
C PRO A 58 6.82 -17.11 -10.00
N ASP A 59 6.28 -17.83 -10.98
CA ASP A 59 7.06 -18.55 -12.01
C ASP A 59 8.08 -17.66 -12.74
N ASP A 60 7.71 -16.39 -12.97
CA ASP A 60 8.55 -15.42 -13.69
C ASP A 60 9.35 -14.49 -12.76
N TRP A 61 9.71 -14.95 -11.57
CA TRP A 61 10.40 -14.14 -10.56
C TRP A 61 11.72 -13.50 -11.03
N ARG A 62 12.38 -14.08 -12.03
CA ARG A 62 13.63 -13.55 -12.58
C ARG A 62 13.45 -12.19 -13.28
N ASN A 63 12.23 -11.90 -13.72
CA ASN A 63 11.87 -10.64 -14.37
C ASN A 63 11.23 -9.62 -13.40
N MET A 64 11.03 -9.99 -12.13
CA MET A 64 10.51 -9.08 -11.12
C MET A 64 11.49 -7.94 -10.85
N ASP A 65 10.96 -6.72 -10.84
CA ASP A 65 11.70 -5.55 -10.41
C ASP A 65 11.80 -5.49 -8.87
N ARG A 66 12.56 -4.50 -8.38
CA ARG A 66 12.77 -4.30 -6.95
C ARG A 66 11.45 -4.10 -6.20
N ASP A 67 10.53 -3.31 -6.74
CA ASP A 67 9.26 -3.02 -6.06
C ASP A 67 8.40 -4.27 -5.95
N SER A 68 8.40 -5.12 -6.97
CA SER A 68 7.71 -6.42 -6.94
C SER A 68 8.28 -7.33 -5.86
N TRP A 69 9.61 -7.36 -5.67
CA TRP A 69 10.24 -8.09 -4.57
C TRP A 69 9.90 -7.52 -3.20
N LEU A 70 9.94 -6.20 -3.05
CA LEU A 70 9.56 -5.55 -1.81
C LEU A 70 8.08 -5.79 -1.47
N ASN A 71 7.18 -5.77 -2.45
CA ASN A 71 5.77 -6.09 -2.25
C ASN A 71 5.57 -7.54 -1.81
N LEU A 72 6.27 -8.50 -2.42
CA LEU A 72 6.21 -9.90 -2.00
C LEU A 72 6.71 -10.06 -0.56
N LEU A 73 7.84 -9.42 -0.21
CA LEU A 73 8.38 -9.46 1.14
C LEU A 73 7.47 -8.80 2.18
N LEU A 74 6.83 -7.69 1.80
CA LEU A 74 5.84 -7.02 2.65
C LEU A 74 4.67 -7.98 2.93
N ALA A 75 4.05 -8.52 1.88
CA ALA A 75 2.89 -9.39 1.98
C ALA A 75 3.16 -10.69 2.77
N ASP A 76 4.30 -11.34 2.53
CA ASP A 76 4.56 -12.67 3.11
C ASP A 76 5.20 -12.61 4.50
N PHE A 77 5.96 -11.56 4.83
CA PHE A 77 6.77 -11.52 6.06
C PHE A 77 6.49 -10.34 6.97
N VAL A 78 5.90 -9.25 6.46
CA VAL A 78 5.62 -8.06 7.28
C VAL A 78 4.14 -8.01 7.65
N GLU A 79 3.26 -7.96 6.65
CA GLU A 79 1.80 -7.83 6.83
C GLU A 79 1.20 -8.83 7.83
N PRO A 80 1.58 -10.13 7.86
CA PRO A 80 1.00 -11.10 8.80
C PRO A 80 1.26 -10.77 10.27
N HIS A 81 2.23 -9.91 10.56
CA HIS A 81 2.58 -9.49 11.91
C HIS A 81 1.99 -8.12 12.29
N LEU A 82 1.42 -7.38 11.33
CA LEU A 82 0.86 -6.06 11.57
C LEU A 82 -0.55 -6.18 12.17
N GLY A 83 -0.88 -5.29 13.11
CA GLY A 83 -2.24 -5.22 13.63
C GLY A 83 -2.61 -6.28 14.67
N ILE A 84 -1.66 -7.09 15.18
CA ILE A 84 -1.92 -8.23 16.07
C ILE A 84 -2.21 -7.80 17.52
N ASP A 85 -1.35 -6.97 18.13
CA ASP A 85 -1.54 -6.45 19.49
C ASP A 85 -2.42 -5.18 19.52
N GLY A 86 -2.83 -4.71 18.35
CA GLY A 86 -3.60 -3.50 18.11
C GLY A 86 -3.39 -3.01 16.68
N PRO A 87 -4.34 -2.26 16.10
CA PRO A 87 -4.23 -1.80 14.72
C PRO A 87 -2.92 -1.07 14.45
N THR A 88 -2.36 -1.25 13.27
CA THR A 88 -1.06 -0.65 12.89
C THR A 88 -1.22 0.15 11.62
N ILE A 89 -0.82 1.42 11.64
CA ILE A 89 -0.66 2.21 10.44
C ILE A 89 0.80 2.09 9.96
N LEU A 90 0.98 1.49 8.79
CA LEU A 90 2.24 1.43 8.06
C LEU A 90 2.36 2.68 7.18
N PHE A 91 3.44 3.44 7.24
CA PHE A 91 3.56 4.71 6.49
C PHE A 91 4.97 4.97 5.92
N ASP A 92 5.14 6.03 5.12
CA ASP A 92 6.41 6.44 4.49
C ASP A 92 7.00 5.35 3.57
N TYR A 93 6.21 4.96 2.55
CA TYR A 93 6.60 3.95 1.57
C TYR A 93 7.77 4.42 0.68
N PRO A 94 8.47 3.51 -0.01
CA PRO A 94 9.39 3.87 -1.07
C PRO A 94 8.76 4.82 -2.09
N ALA A 95 9.49 5.86 -2.53
CA ALA A 95 8.99 6.79 -3.53
C ALA A 95 8.60 6.11 -4.86
N SER A 96 9.22 4.97 -5.18
CA SER A 96 8.86 4.13 -6.33
C SER A 96 7.47 3.50 -6.20
N GLN A 97 7.00 3.29 -4.96
CA GLN A 97 5.68 2.76 -4.62
C GLN A 97 4.67 3.86 -4.23
N ALA A 98 4.89 5.09 -4.72
CA ALA A 98 4.06 6.23 -4.34
C ALA A 98 2.61 6.15 -4.80
N ALA A 99 2.29 5.36 -5.85
CA ALA A 99 0.97 5.36 -6.48
C ALA A 99 0.54 6.80 -6.85
N LEU A 100 -0.47 7.35 -6.15
CA LEU A 100 -0.94 8.74 -6.30
C LEU A 100 -0.54 9.65 -5.13
N ALA A 101 0.37 9.22 -4.26
CA ALA A 101 0.90 10.04 -3.18
C ALA A 101 1.96 11.05 -3.65
N GLN A 102 2.06 12.17 -2.93
CA GLN A 102 3.18 13.08 -2.97
C GLN A 102 4.47 12.39 -2.53
N ILE A 103 5.59 12.86 -3.08
CA ILE A 103 6.93 12.42 -2.69
C ILE A 103 7.55 13.50 -1.82
N ARG A 104 7.90 13.14 -0.59
CA ARG A 104 8.73 13.96 0.28
C ARG A 104 10.20 13.76 -0.12
N PRO A 105 10.93 14.84 -0.50
CA PRO A 105 12.32 14.73 -0.90
C PRO A 105 13.23 14.40 0.29
N GLY A 106 14.32 13.70 0.02
CA GLY A 106 15.33 13.34 1.02
C GLY A 106 16.26 12.23 0.53
N PRO A 107 17.29 11.85 1.31
CA PRO A 107 18.04 10.61 1.11
C PRO A 107 17.57 9.55 2.13
N PRO A 108 16.65 8.63 1.78
CA PRO A 108 15.95 8.47 0.51
C PRO A 108 14.71 9.35 0.40
N ALA A 109 14.19 9.50 -0.82
CA ALA A 109 12.88 10.07 -1.04
C ALA A 109 11.80 9.05 -0.66
N ILE A 110 10.70 9.53 -0.10
CA ILE A 110 9.62 8.68 0.44
C ILE A 110 8.27 9.16 -0.06
N ALA A 111 7.36 8.22 -0.27
CA ALA A 111 5.98 8.49 -0.59
C ALA A 111 5.20 8.78 0.69
N GLU A 112 4.41 9.84 0.69
CA GLU A 112 3.46 10.16 1.76
C GLU A 112 2.20 9.30 1.66
N ARG A 113 2.40 7.98 1.67
CA ARG A 113 1.40 6.92 1.64
C ARG A 113 1.35 6.24 3.01
N PHE A 114 0.17 5.80 3.40
CA PHE A 114 -0.04 5.01 4.59
C PHE A 114 -1.15 3.97 4.40
N GLU A 115 -1.04 2.86 5.13
CA GLU A 115 -2.01 1.77 5.14
C GLU A 115 -2.36 1.39 6.57
N LEU A 116 -3.62 1.04 6.83
CA LEU A 116 -4.07 0.54 8.12
C LEU A 116 -4.22 -0.98 8.06
N TYR A 117 -3.59 -1.67 9.00
CA TYR A 117 -3.67 -3.11 9.19
C TYR A 117 -4.34 -3.46 10.52
N VAL A 118 -5.22 -4.45 10.50
CA VAL A 118 -5.87 -5.03 11.68
C VAL A 118 -5.81 -6.55 11.55
N ASN A 119 -5.21 -7.25 12.53
CA ASN A 119 -5.05 -8.71 12.50
C ASN A 119 -4.45 -9.25 11.19
N GLY A 120 -3.41 -8.59 10.67
CA GLY A 120 -2.76 -8.96 9.41
C GLY A 120 -3.55 -8.64 8.13
N ILE A 121 -4.70 -7.97 8.23
CA ILE A 121 -5.54 -7.61 7.09
C ILE A 121 -5.39 -6.10 6.80
N GLU A 122 -5.02 -5.76 5.57
CA GLU A 122 -5.08 -4.37 5.08
C GLU A 122 -6.54 -3.91 5.04
N LEU A 123 -6.89 -2.93 5.87
CA LEU A 123 -8.23 -2.37 6.00
C LEU A 123 -8.40 -1.08 5.20
N ALA A 124 -7.35 -0.27 5.08
CA ALA A 124 -7.41 0.99 4.35
C ALA A 124 -6.06 1.38 3.76
N ASN A 125 -6.13 2.17 2.68
CA ASN A 125 -5.00 2.73 1.94
C ASN A 125 -5.21 4.24 1.80
N GLY A 126 -4.20 5.05 2.10
CA GLY A 126 -4.31 6.49 2.12
C GLY A 126 -3.06 7.22 1.64
N TYR A 127 -3.28 8.42 1.11
CA TYR A 127 -2.25 9.25 0.51
C TYR A 127 -2.36 10.69 1.00
N HIS A 128 -1.22 11.37 1.10
CA HIS A 128 -1.19 12.80 0.82
C HIS A 128 -1.20 12.97 -0.70
N GLU A 129 -2.28 13.50 -1.25
CA GLU A 129 -2.59 13.40 -2.68
C GLU A 129 -1.61 14.18 -3.55
N LEU A 130 -1.16 13.55 -4.64
CA LEU A 130 -0.36 14.19 -5.69
C LEU A 130 -1.16 15.34 -6.32
N LEU A 131 -0.56 16.54 -6.32
CA LEU A 131 -1.16 17.73 -6.92
C LEU A 131 -0.48 18.13 -8.25
N ASP A 132 0.66 17.53 -8.58
CA ASP A 132 1.42 17.87 -9.79
C ASP A 132 0.89 17.11 -11.02
N PRO A 133 0.25 17.79 -11.99
CA PRO A 133 -0.28 17.16 -13.19
C PRO A 133 0.81 16.61 -14.10
N GLU A 134 2.00 17.21 -14.16
CA GLU A 134 3.11 16.70 -14.98
C GLU A 134 3.62 15.36 -14.43
N GLU A 135 3.75 15.27 -13.11
CA GLU A 135 4.10 14.02 -12.44
C GLU A 135 3.03 12.94 -12.65
N LEU A 136 1.74 13.30 -12.60
CA LEU A 136 0.67 12.35 -12.94
C LEU A 136 0.78 11.85 -14.38
N ARG A 137 1.06 12.73 -15.35
CA ARG A 137 1.28 12.33 -16.76
C ARG A 137 2.46 11.37 -16.88
N ARG A 138 3.59 11.67 -16.23
CA ARG A 138 4.78 10.82 -16.23
C ARG A 138 4.49 9.43 -15.65
N ARG A 139 3.81 9.37 -14.50
CA ARG A 139 3.40 8.10 -13.87
C ARG A 139 2.42 7.32 -14.75
N SER A 140 1.43 8.00 -15.33
CA SER A 140 0.44 7.39 -16.22
C SER A 140 1.08 6.81 -17.50
N GLN A 141 2.06 7.50 -18.06
CA GLN A 141 2.83 6.99 -19.20
C GLN A 141 3.60 5.73 -18.83
N LYS A 142 4.33 5.73 -17.69
CA LYS A 142 5.06 4.55 -17.20
C LYS A 142 4.13 3.35 -17.01
N VAL A 143 2.96 3.55 -16.39
CA VAL A 143 1.94 2.50 -16.23
C VAL A 143 1.46 1.98 -17.58
N ASN A 144 1.30 2.84 -18.58
CA ASN A 144 0.91 2.41 -19.93
C ASN A 144 2.02 1.62 -20.65
N GLU A 145 3.29 1.97 -20.44
CA GLU A 145 4.44 1.21 -20.95
C GLU A 145 4.50 -0.19 -20.31
N GLU A 146 4.31 -0.27 -18.99
CA GLU A 146 4.18 -1.53 -18.23
C GLU A 146 3.02 -2.37 -18.77
N ARG A 147 1.81 -1.80 -18.90
CA ARG A 147 0.65 -2.50 -19.45
C ARG A 147 0.88 -3.05 -20.85
N GLN A 148 1.49 -2.28 -21.75
CA GLN A 148 1.76 -2.73 -23.12
C GLN A 148 2.77 -3.88 -23.16
N ARG A 149 3.81 -3.82 -22.31
CA ARG A 149 4.77 -4.92 -22.14
C ARG A 149 4.08 -6.21 -21.67
N ASP A 150 3.06 -6.08 -20.83
CA ASP A 150 2.25 -7.21 -20.35
C ASP A 150 1.16 -7.65 -21.34
N GLY A 151 1.14 -7.09 -22.56
CA GLY A 151 0.14 -7.40 -23.59
C GLY A 151 -1.26 -6.81 -23.33
N ASN A 152 -1.38 -5.92 -22.34
CA ASN A 152 -2.63 -5.24 -22.01
C ASN A 152 -2.85 -3.98 -22.88
N ARG A 153 -4.12 -3.61 -23.05
CA ARG A 153 -4.48 -2.34 -23.71
C ARG A 153 -4.05 -1.16 -22.84
N PRO A 154 -3.52 -0.07 -23.45
CA PRO A 154 -3.21 1.14 -22.72
C PRO A 154 -4.48 1.81 -22.18
N LEU A 155 -4.35 2.45 -21.03
CA LEU A 155 -5.34 3.35 -20.46
C LEU A 155 -5.39 4.67 -21.24
N PRO A 156 -6.54 5.37 -21.25
CA PRO A 156 -6.67 6.67 -21.90
C PRO A 156 -5.64 7.69 -21.39
N VAL A 157 -4.96 8.37 -22.32
CA VAL A 157 -3.97 9.42 -21.99
C VAL A 157 -4.65 10.67 -21.42
N LYS A 158 -5.86 10.98 -21.90
CA LYS A 158 -6.69 12.04 -21.34
C LYS A 158 -7.55 11.47 -20.22
N SER A 159 -7.57 12.15 -19.08
CA SER A 159 -8.42 11.80 -17.95
C SER A 159 -9.02 13.06 -17.33
N GLN A 160 -10.26 12.95 -16.82
CA GLN A 160 -10.92 14.03 -16.10
C GLN A 160 -10.15 14.41 -14.82
N LEU A 161 -9.43 13.44 -14.22
CA LEU A 161 -8.55 13.70 -13.09
C LEU A 161 -7.43 14.68 -13.45
N LEU A 162 -6.77 14.45 -14.60
CA LEU A 162 -5.70 15.33 -15.06
C LEU A 162 -6.20 16.74 -15.35
N GLU A 163 -7.35 16.86 -16.03
CA GLU A 163 -8.00 18.15 -16.29
C GLU A 163 -8.37 18.87 -14.98
N ALA A 164 -8.85 18.14 -13.97
CA ALA A 164 -9.16 18.69 -12.65
C ALA A 164 -7.90 19.15 -11.89
N MET A 165 -6.79 18.41 -11.99
CA MET A 165 -5.50 18.79 -11.39
C MET A 165 -4.91 20.03 -12.05
N GLU A 166 -4.98 20.13 -13.39
CA GLU A 166 -4.57 21.32 -14.15
C GLU A 166 -5.39 22.57 -13.78
N ALA A 167 -6.68 22.39 -13.46
CA ALA A 167 -7.54 23.47 -12.99
C ALA A 167 -7.22 23.92 -11.54
N GLY A 168 -6.46 23.12 -10.80
CA GLY A 168 -6.06 23.39 -9.41
C GLY A 168 -6.83 22.53 -8.42
N LEU A 169 -6.21 21.42 -8.00
CA LEU A 169 -6.67 20.60 -6.89
C LEU A 169 -6.05 21.14 -5.57
N PRO A 170 -6.84 21.41 -4.52
CA PRO A 170 -6.29 21.87 -3.24
C PRO A 170 -5.52 20.75 -2.53
N ASP A 171 -4.63 21.16 -1.62
CA ASP A 171 -3.92 20.26 -0.73
C ASP A 171 -4.89 19.41 0.09
N CYS A 172 -4.75 18.09 0.01
CA CYS A 172 -5.68 17.15 0.63
C CYS A 172 -5.05 15.78 0.87
N CYS A 173 -5.67 15.00 1.77
CA CYS A 173 -5.36 13.58 1.92
C CYS A 173 -6.62 12.77 1.63
N GLY A 174 -6.48 11.68 0.88
CA GLY A 174 -7.53 10.70 0.64
C GLY A 174 -7.23 9.39 1.36
N VAL A 175 -8.30 8.67 1.72
CA VAL A 175 -8.23 7.32 2.29
C VAL A 175 -9.36 6.49 1.68
N ALA A 176 -9.01 5.33 1.14
CA ALA A 176 -9.95 4.29 0.74
C ALA A 176 -9.99 3.20 1.81
N LEU A 177 -11.17 2.89 2.32
CA LEU A 177 -11.37 1.86 3.36
C LEU A 177 -12.20 0.71 2.78
N GLY A 178 -11.74 -0.52 2.98
CA GLY A 178 -12.44 -1.72 2.57
C GLY A 178 -13.64 -2.01 3.48
N PHE A 179 -14.84 -1.59 3.05
CA PHE A 179 -16.04 -1.70 3.88
C PHE A 179 -16.38 -3.17 4.22
N ASP A 180 -16.30 -4.09 3.26
CA ASP A 180 -16.58 -5.50 3.53
C ASP A 180 -15.59 -6.09 4.54
N ARG A 181 -14.29 -5.75 4.43
CA ARG A 181 -13.27 -6.15 5.41
C ARG A 181 -13.53 -5.55 6.79
N LEU A 182 -14.02 -4.31 6.86
CA LEU A 182 -14.43 -3.68 8.12
C LEU A 182 -15.57 -4.47 8.78
N VAL A 183 -16.61 -4.81 8.01
CA VAL A 183 -17.75 -5.59 8.52
C VAL A 183 -17.29 -6.99 8.94
N MET A 184 -16.41 -7.62 8.16
CA MET A 184 -15.81 -8.92 8.46
C MET A 184 -15.09 -8.90 9.82
N LEU A 185 -14.23 -7.90 10.05
CA LEU A 185 -13.54 -7.71 11.31
C LEU A 185 -14.50 -7.41 12.46
N ALA A 186 -15.50 -6.55 12.25
CA ALA A 186 -16.50 -6.19 13.26
C ALA A 186 -17.39 -7.38 13.67
N ALA A 187 -17.71 -8.26 12.72
CA ALA A 187 -18.48 -9.47 12.94
C ALA A 187 -17.63 -10.62 13.52
N GLY A 188 -16.30 -10.48 13.51
CA GLY A 188 -15.38 -11.52 13.97
C GLY A 188 -15.34 -12.76 13.08
N VAL A 189 -15.67 -12.62 11.78
CA VAL A 189 -15.62 -13.70 10.80
C VAL A 189 -14.33 -13.64 9.99
N GLN A 190 -13.95 -14.75 9.35
CA GLN A 190 -12.63 -14.88 8.70
C GLN A 190 -12.71 -14.90 7.17
N ASP A 191 -13.90 -15.13 6.60
CA ASP A 191 -14.12 -15.12 5.17
C ASP A 191 -15.02 -13.92 4.78
N ILE A 192 -14.55 -13.14 3.80
CA ILE A 192 -15.29 -11.99 3.26
C ILE A 192 -16.65 -12.40 2.68
N GLN A 193 -16.80 -13.65 2.24
CA GLN A 193 -18.06 -14.17 1.73
C GLN A 193 -19.16 -14.22 2.82
N GLU A 194 -18.79 -14.31 4.10
CA GLU A 194 -19.75 -14.37 5.21
C GLU A 194 -20.44 -13.03 5.47
N VAL A 195 -19.92 -11.93 4.91
CA VAL A 195 -20.50 -10.59 5.03
C VAL A 195 -21.14 -10.10 3.72
N LEU A 196 -21.08 -10.90 2.66
CA LEU A 196 -21.73 -10.61 1.38
C LEU A 196 -23.09 -11.31 1.31
N PRO A 197 -24.20 -10.59 1.03
CA PRO A 197 -25.52 -11.21 0.88
C PRO A 197 -25.56 -12.31 -0.20
N PHE A 198 -24.84 -12.09 -1.32
CA PHE A 198 -24.71 -13.01 -2.44
C PHE A 198 -23.25 -13.00 -2.92
N PRO A 199 -22.40 -13.93 -2.47
CA PRO A 199 -21.03 -14.05 -2.95
C PRO A 199 -20.98 -14.45 -4.44
N PHE A 200 -19.83 -14.29 -5.10
CA PHE A 200 -19.71 -14.44 -6.56
C PHE A 200 -20.18 -15.81 -7.11
N ASP A 201 -19.99 -16.89 -6.35
CA ASP A 201 -20.47 -18.25 -6.70
C ASP A 201 -22.00 -18.40 -6.65
N ARG A 202 -22.71 -17.42 -6.04
CA ARG A 202 -24.16 -17.42 -5.78
C ARG A 202 -24.86 -16.10 -6.15
N ALA A 203 -24.19 -15.23 -6.91
CA ALA A 203 -24.69 -13.92 -7.33
C ALA A 203 -25.71 -13.99 -8.48
#